data_AF-A0A9E6ZVW8-F1
#
_entry.id   AF-A0A9E6ZVW8-F1
#
_cell.length_a   1.000
_cell.length_b   1.000
_cell.length_c   1.000
_cell.angle_alpha   90.00
_cell.angle_beta   90.00
_cell.angle_gamma   90.00
#
_symmetry.space_group_name_H-M   'P 1'
#
loop_
_entity.id
_entity.type
_entity.pdbx_description
1 polymer ?
#
loop_
_entity_poly.entity_id
_entity_poly.type
_entity_poly.pdbx_seq_one_letter_code
_entity_poly.pdbx_strand_id
1 'polypeptide(L)'
;MTGRLPTLAGAPPLVAYGVEKAPANGSLDGFLRMPVRPGELLRLNDEALDLPPPAIGQETTPTDVRLAEHLKRLAGGWNRSAGLFIDVYFAHLRSLIARHREEIDERLGGMAGLFAPEDVLYAAPLPLPRALVPLAAGVQIPVDMFLWLGETALAVLFDPSPLLPSAERRRQEHLAAAGIVVRRISAADLSRPDLFAELLGERGNGFWRDNVLPIAPGAPRLPSF
;
A
#
# COMPACT_ATOMS: atom_id res chain seq x y z
N MET A 1 -7.97 -20.91 -1.44
CA MET A 1 -7.31 -21.03 -0.11
C MET A 1 -8.11 -20.20 0.87
N THR A 2 -8.84 -20.81 1.79
CA THR A 2 -9.52 -20.11 2.90
C THR A 2 -8.46 -19.73 3.94
N GLY A 3 -7.82 -18.57 3.73
CA GLY A 3 -6.87 -18.00 4.70
C GLY A 3 -7.60 -17.59 5.98
N ARG A 4 -6.90 -17.73 7.12
CA ARG A 4 -7.36 -17.20 8.40
C ARG A 4 -7.42 -15.67 8.29
N LEU A 5 -8.56 -15.06 8.67
CA LEU A 5 -8.68 -13.61 8.67
C LEU A 5 -7.64 -12.98 9.62
N PRO A 6 -6.97 -11.89 9.19
CA PRO A 6 -5.96 -11.25 10.01
C PRO A 6 -6.57 -10.68 11.29
N THR A 7 -5.93 -10.95 12.43
CA THR A 7 -6.37 -10.49 13.75
C THR A 7 -5.63 -9.22 14.13
N LEU A 8 -6.14 -8.09 13.66
CA LEU A 8 -5.63 -6.76 13.99
C LEU A 8 -6.39 -6.15 15.19
N ALA A 9 -5.72 -5.31 15.98
CA ALA A 9 -6.35 -4.64 17.12
C ALA A 9 -7.07 -3.35 16.73
N GLY A 10 -8.22 -3.09 17.39
CA GLY A 10 -9.07 -1.92 17.16
C GLY A 10 -10.28 -2.21 16.27
N ALA A 11 -11.23 -1.27 16.22
CA ALA A 11 -12.44 -1.36 15.39
C ALA A 11 -12.83 0.03 14.84
N PRO A 12 -12.46 0.38 13.59
CA PRO A 12 -11.56 -0.36 12.71
C PRO A 12 -10.10 -0.30 13.20
N PRO A 13 -9.28 -1.31 12.91
CA PRO A 13 -7.83 -1.24 13.15
C PRO A 13 -7.19 -0.04 12.42
N LEU A 14 -6.28 0.66 13.10
CA LEU A 14 -5.53 1.78 12.53
C LEU A 14 -4.06 1.38 12.36
N VAL A 15 -3.61 1.29 11.11
CA VAL A 15 -2.20 1.00 10.81
C VAL A 15 -1.44 2.33 10.68
N ALA A 16 -0.50 2.57 11.58
CA ALA A 16 0.40 3.71 11.45
C ALA A 16 1.50 3.41 10.43
N TYR A 17 1.93 4.41 9.67
CA TYR A 17 2.93 4.24 8.62
C TYR A 17 3.82 5.48 8.47
N GLY A 18 4.92 5.32 7.74
CA GLY A 18 6.00 6.31 7.69
C GLY A 18 6.77 6.42 9.01
N VAL A 19 6.70 5.40 9.87
CA VAL A 19 7.25 5.46 11.23
C VAL A 19 8.72 5.05 11.22
N GLU A 20 9.63 6.02 11.31
CA GLU A 20 11.07 5.74 11.33
C GLU A 20 11.50 4.94 12.57
N LYS A 21 10.94 5.27 13.73
CA LYS A 21 11.22 4.60 14.99
C LYS A 21 9.94 4.50 15.80
N ALA A 22 9.66 3.30 16.32
CA ALA A 22 8.52 3.09 17.20
C ALA A 22 8.64 4.02 18.43
N PRO A 23 7.56 4.73 18.79
CA PRO A 23 7.58 5.68 19.88
C PRO A 23 7.77 4.96 21.23
N ALA A 24 8.69 5.47 22.07
CA ALA A 24 9.04 4.82 23.33
C ALA A 24 7.89 4.78 24.34
N ASN A 25 6.97 5.74 24.28
CA ASN A 25 5.77 5.82 25.10
C ASN A 25 4.57 5.06 24.49
N GLY A 26 4.73 4.43 23.32
CA GLY A 26 3.67 3.74 22.59
C GLY A 26 2.59 4.65 21.97
N SER A 27 2.68 5.98 22.14
CA SER A 27 1.72 6.91 21.50
C SER A 27 2.08 7.08 20.04
N LEU A 28 1.09 6.87 19.17
CA LEU A 28 1.20 7.08 17.73
C LEU A 28 0.81 8.50 17.31
N ASP A 29 0.67 9.45 18.23
CA ASP A 29 0.20 10.79 17.92
C ASP A 29 1.19 11.53 17.02
N GLY A 30 0.67 12.19 15.97
CA GLY A 30 1.47 12.84 14.95
C GLY A 30 1.95 11.95 13.79
N PHE A 31 1.69 10.63 13.83
CA PHE A 31 1.94 9.75 12.69
C PHE A 31 0.71 9.61 11.78
N LEU A 32 0.95 9.40 10.49
CA LEU A 32 -0.09 9.05 9.53
C LEU A 32 -0.69 7.68 9.89
N ARG A 33 -2.01 7.56 9.77
CA ARG A 33 -2.76 6.33 10.12
C ARG A 33 -3.80 6.05 9.06
N MET A 34 -3.88 4.78 8.66
CA MET A 34 -4.92 4.29 7.75
C MET A 34 -5.85 3.33 8.49
N PRO A 35 -7.17 3.56 8.48
CA PRO A 35 -8.12 2.55 8.90
C PRO A 35 -8.11 1.41 7.87
N VAL A 36 -8.02 0.18 8.33
CA VAL A 36 -8.22 -1.01 7.48
C VAL A 36 -9.52 -1.68 7.88
N ARG A 37 -10.36 -2.01 6.91
CA ARG A 37 -11.65 -2.66 7.14
C ARG A 37 -11.71 -3.99 6.41
N PRO A 38 -12.24 -5.05 7.05
CA PRO A 38 -12.58 -6.29 6.35
C PRO A 38 -13.45 -5.99 5.12
N GLY A 39 -13.15 -6.65 4.01
CA GLY A 39 -13.85 -6.48 2.74
C GLY A 39 -13.39 -5.28 1.90
N GLU A 40 -12.72 -4.29 2.48
CA GLU A 40 -12.31 -3.06 1.78
C GLU A 40 -10.82 -3.09 1.43
N LEU A 41 -10.51 -3.07 0.12
CA LEU A 41 -9.14 -2.83 -0.34
C LEU A 41 -8.70 -1.43 0.14
N LEU A 42 -7.52 -1.32 0.76
CA LEU A 42 -6.93 -0.01 1.04
C LEU A 42 -6.29 0.51 -0.24
N ARG A 43 -6.69 1.70 -0.70
CA ARG A 43 -6.38 2.23 -2.03
C ARG A 43 -5.51 3.47 -1.98
N LEU A 44 -4.82 3.76 -3.10
CA LEU A 44 -3.98 4.95 -3.25
C LEU A 44 -4.76 6.26 -3.14
N ASN A 45 -6.08 6.24 -3.35
CA ASN A 45 -6.98 7.39 -3.21
C ASN A 45 -7.70 7.48 -1.85
N ASP A 46 -7.26 6.75 -0.83
CA ASP A 46 -7.81 6.90 0.50
C ASP A 46 -7.34 8.19 1.18
N GLU A 47 -8.29 8.84 1.87
CA GLU A 47 -8.22 10.23 2.34
C GLU A 47 -7.04 10.56 3.25
N ALA A 48 -6.52 9.57 3.98
CA ALA A 48 -5.39 9.80 4.89
C ALA A 48 -4.04 9.91 4.16
N LEU A 49 -4.02 9.73 2.83
CA LEU A 49 -2.84 9.98 2.02
C LEU A 49 -2.77 11.48 1.70
N ASP A 50 -2.38 12.26 2.72
CA ASP A 50 -2.19 13.71 2.62
C ASP A 50 -0.97 14.02 1.72
N LEU A 51 -1.21 13.99 0.41
CA LEU A 51 -0.17 14.28 -0.57
C LEU A 51 0.18 15.77 -0.43
N PRO A 52 1.44 16.11 -0.08
CA PRO A 52 1.83 17.50 0.08
C PRO A 52 1.59 18.26 -1.22
N PRO A 53 1.25 19.55 -1.16
CA PRO A 53 1.10 20.37 -2.36
C PRO A 53 2.37 20.31 -3.20
N PRO A 54 2.27 20.49 -4.54
CA PRO A 54 3.44 20.47 -5.40
C PRO A 54 4.44 21.53 -4.93
N ALA A 55 5.71 21.16 -4.88
CA ALA A 55 6.76 22.15 -4.66
C ALA A 55 6.82 23.14 -5.84
N ILE A 56 7.39 24.31 -5.60
CA ILE A 56 7.62 25.31 -6.65
C ILE A 56 8.44 24.68 -7.78
N GLY A 57 7.94 24.76 -9.01
CA GLY A 57 8.55 24.14 -10.19
C GLY A 57 8.14 22.69 -10.46
N GLN A 58 7.26 22.10 -9.63
CA GLN A 58 6.68 20.77 -9.85
C GLN A 58 5.19 20.82 -10.24
N GLU A 59 4.68 21.98 -10.64
CA GLU A 59 3.25 22.19 -10.94
C GLU A 59 2.75 21.29 -12.09
N THR A 60 3.64 20.93 -13.02
CA THR A 60 3.35 20.06 -14.15
C THR A 60 3.73 18.59 -13.92
N THR A 61 4.25 18.25 -12.73
CA THR A 61 4.65 16.88 -12.43
C THR A 61 3.40 16.00 -12.28
N PRO A 62 3.30 14.88 -13.01
CA PRO A 62 2.16 13.97 -12.90
C PRO A 62 1.92 13.53 -11.44
N THR A 63 0.64 13.46 -11.05
CA THR A 63 0.24 13.14 -9.67
C THR A 63 0.72 11.75 -9.23
N ASP A 64 0.75 10.76 -10.12
CA ASP A 64 1.25 9.41 -9.84
C ASP A 64 2.77 9.40 -9.56
N VAL A 65 3.54 10.26 -10.24
CA VAL A 65 4.98 10.45 -9.95
C VAL A 65 5.16 11.06 -8.56
N ARG A 66 4.42 12.13 -8.24
CA ARG A 66 4.46 12.77 -6.91
C ARG A 66 4.04 11.82 -5.79
N LEU A 67 3.05 10.98 -6.06
CA LEU A 67 2.58 9.93 -5.17
C LEU A 67 3.68 8.89 -4.89
N ALA A 68 4.34 8.39 -5.93
CA ALA A 68 5.46 7.47 -5.77
C ALA A 68 6.60 8.11 -4.96
N GLU A 69 6.98 9.35 -5.26
CA GLU A 69 8.00 10.10 -4.51
C GLU A 69 7.61 10.30 -3.03
N HIS A 70 6.35 10.61 -2.75
CA HIS A 70 5.84 10.75 -1.40
C HIS A 70 5.98 9.44 -0.61
N LEU A 71 5.56 8.32 -1.19
CA LEU A 71 5.70 6.99 -0.57
C LEU A 71 7.17 6.63 -0.32
N LYS A 72 8.07 6.95 -1.26
CA LYS A 72 9.52 6.73 -1.07
C LYS A 72 10.08 7.53 0.09
N ARG A 73 9.66 8.79 0.23
CA ARG A 73 10.05 9.64 1.36
C ARG A 73 9.57 9.05 2.68
N LEU A 74 8.33 8.57 2.75
CA LEU A 74 7.79 7.90 3.94
C LEU A 74 8.52 6.58 4.26
N ALA A 75 9.02 5.87 3.25
CA ALA A 75 9.84 4.67 3.44
C ALA A 75 11.27 4.96 3.95
N GLY A 76 11.61 6.24 4.10
CA GLY A 76 12.93 6.74 4.41
C GLY A 76 13.76 6.92 3.15
N GLY A 77 14.12 8.17 2.83
CA GLY A 77 14.77 8.55 1.57
C GLY A 77 16.08 7.82 1.24
N TRP A 78 16.69 7.10 2.18
CA TRP A 78 17.92 6.33 1.98
C TRP A 78 17.70 4.81 1.87
N ASN A 79 16.47 4.31 2.04
CA ASN A 79 16.17 2.89 1.92
C ASN A 79 16.01 2.49 0.43
N ARG A 80 17.10 2.03 -0.18
CA ARG A 80 17.13 1.66 -1.60
C ARG A 80 16.14 0.54 -1.95
N SER A 81 16.01 -0.48 -1.11
CA SER A 81 15.08 -1.59 -1.35
C SER A 81 13.63 -1.12 -1.36
N ALA A 82 13.28 -0.23 -0.43
CA ALA A 82 11.95 0.38 -0.41
C ALA A 82 11.70 1.28 -1.63
N GLY A 83 12.69 2.09 -2.02
CA GLY A 83 12.61 2.91 -3.23
C GLY A 83 12.35 2.08 -4.48
N LEU A 84 13.14 1.02 -4.66
CA LEU A 84 13.01 0.09 -5.78
C LEU A 84 11.68 -0.69 -5.74
N PHE A 85 11.22 -1.12 -4.56
CA PHE A 85 9.91 -1.74 -4.40
C PHE A 85 8.79 -0.84 -4.92
N ILE A 86 8.81 0.44 -4.56
CA ILE A 86 7.80 1.41 -5.01
C ILE A 86 7.91 1.64 -6.53
N ASP A 87 9.12 1.76 -7.07
CA ASP A 87 9.30 1.94 -8.52
C ASP A 87 8.74 0.76 -9.33
N VAL A 88 9.10 -0.47 -8.94
CA VAL A 88 8.64 -1.68 -9.62
C VAL A 88 7.14 -1.88 -9.41
N TYR A 89 6.61 -1.51 -8.25
CA TYR A 89 5.16 -1.52 -7.99
C TYR A 89 4.39 -0.63 -8.97
N PHE A 90 4.77 0.63 -9.11
CA PHE A 90 4.10 1.55 -10.04
C PHE A 90 4.29 1.15 -11.51
N ALA A 91 5.46 0.60 -11.86
CA ALA A 91 5.68 0.04 -13.20
C ALA A 91 4.73 -1.14 -13.50
N HIS A 92 4.52 -2.04 -12.51
CA HIS A 92 3.57 -3.14 -12.62
C HIS A 92 2.13 -2.64 -12.82
N LEU A 93 1.69 -1.65 -12.04
CA LEU A 93 0.35 -1.07 -12.19
C LEU A 93 0.13 -0.48 -13.58
N ARG A 94 1.10 0.30 -14.09
CA ARG A 94 1.02 0.87 -15.44
C ARG A 94 0.97 -0.21 -16.51
N SER A 95 1.73 -1.30 -16.34
CA SER A 95 1.69 -2.47 -17.23
C SER A 95 0.31 -3.15 -17.23
N LEU A 96 -0.31 -3.31 -16.06
CA LEU A 96 -1.68 -3.84 -15.96
C LEU A 96 -2.70 -2.94 -16.66
N ILE A 97 -2.64 -1.63 -16.43
CA ILE A 97 -3.54 -0.67 -17.09
C ILE A 97 -3.37 -0.72 -18.60
N ALA A 98 -2.14 -0.73 -19.09
CA ALA A 98 -1.87 -0.82 -20.53
C ALA A 98 -2.41 -2.13 -21.14
N ARG A 99 -2.26 -3.26 -20.43
CA ARG A 99 -2.77 -4.57 -20.87
C ARG A 99 -4.30 -4.63 -20.90
N HIS A 100 -4.97 -3.99 -19.94
CA HIS A 100 -6.42 -4.00 -19.79
C HIS A 100 -7.07 -2.70 -20.27
N ARG A 101 -6.38 -1.92 -21.11
CA ARG A 101 -6.80 -0.57 -21.48
C ARG A 101 -8.20 -0.53 -22.10
N GLU A 102 -8.50 -1.46 -23.01
CA GLU A 102 -9.81 -1.56 -23.65
C GLU A 102 -10.92 -1.90 -22.64
N GLU A 103 -10.69 -2.89 -21.77
CA GLU A 103 -11.63 -3.27 -20.69
C GLU A 103 -11.91 -2.10 -19.73
N ILE A 104 -10.87 -1.33 -19.41
CA ILE A 104 -10.98 -0.14 -18.55
C ILE A 104 -11.75 0.97 -19.26
N ASP A 105 -11.43 1.25 -20.53
CA ASP A 105 -12.08 2.29 -21.33
C ASP A 105 -13.58 2.00 -21.53
N GLU A 106 -13.94 0.76 -21.85
CA GLU A 106 -15.34 0.31 -21.94
C GLU A 106 -16.09 0.53 -20.63
N ARG A 107 -15.48 0.18 -19.50
CA ARG A 107 -16.06 0.38 -18.17
C ARG A 107 -16.25 1.87 -17.85
N LEU A 108 -15.28 2.71 -18.23
CA LEU A 108 -15.36 4.15 -18.04
C LEU A 108 -16.31 4.82 -19.03
N GLY A 109 -16.81 4.13 -20.07
CA GLY A 109 -17.59 4.68 -21.17
C GLY A 109 -18.80 5.55 -20.77
N GLY A 110 -19.41 5.31 -19.60
CA GLY A 110 -20.48 6.18 -19.05
C GLY A 110 -20.01 7.54 -18.50
N MET A 111 -18.70 7.73 -18.37
CA MET A 111 -18.01 8.90 -17.84
C MET A 111 -16.94 9.41 -18.83
N ALA A 112 -17.08 9.06 -20.12
CA ALA A 112 -16.15 9.44 -21.16
C ALA A 112 -15.93 10.97 -21.18
N GLY A 113 -14.66 11.38 -21.12
CA GLY A 113 -14.24 12.79 -21.07
C GLY A 113 -13.99 13.36 -19.67
N LEU A 114 -14.41 12.67 -18.60
CA LEU A 114 -14.07 13.04 -17.22
C LEU A 114 -12.86 12.29 -16.68
N PHE A 115 -12.65 11.05 -17.13
CA PHE A 115 -11.56 10.19 -16.70
C PHE A 115 -10.84 9.59 -17.90
N ALA A 116 -9.52 9.49 -17.80
CA ALA A 116 -8.70 8.68 -18.68
C ALA A 116 -8.54 7.27 -18.09
N PRO A 117 -8.30 6.23 -18.91
CA PRO A 117 -8.01 4.88 -18.41
C PRO A 117 -6.91 4.84 -17.35
N GLU A 118 -5.92 5.72 -17.45
CA GLU A 118 -4.79 5.81 -16.53
C GLU A 118 -5.20 6.27 -15.11
N ASP A 119 -6.32 6.97 -14.96
CA ASP A 119 -6.80 7.45 -13.65
C ASP A 119 -7.16 6.28 -12.71
N VAL A 120 -7.50 5.10 -13.26
CA VAL A 120 -7.81 3.93 -12.43
C VAL A 120 -6.64 3.51 -11.55
N LEU A 121 -5.41 3.94 -11.87
CA LEU A 121 -4.23 3.75 -11.03
C LEU A 121 -4.49 4.12 -9.57
N TYR A 122 -5.24 5.18 -9.30
CA TYR A 122 -5.50 5.62 -7.91
C TYR A 122 -6.42 4.67 -7.13
N ALA A 123 -7.10 3.77 -7.82
CA ALA A 123 -7.85 2.68 -7.20
C ALA A 123 -6.96 1.50 -6.79
N ALA A 124 -5.68 1.48 -7.17
CA ALA A 124 -4.78 0.38 -6.85
C ALA A 124 -4.49 0.26 -5.34
N PRO A 125 -4.06 -0.91 -4.85
CA PRO A 125 -3.70 -1.12 -3.46
C PRO A 125 -2.69 -0.06 -2.96
N LEU A 126 -2.85 0.45 -1.74
CA LEU A 126 -1.88 1.36 -1.13
C LEU A 126 -0.82 0.56 -0.35
N PRO A 127 0.45 0.53 -0.78
CA PRO A 127 1.53 0.07 0.08
C PRO A 127 1.79 1.11 1.17
N LEU A 128 1.72 0.68 2.43
CA LEU A 128 2.06 1.49 3.60
C LEU A 128 3.53 1.25 3.98
N PRO A 129 4.44 2.19 3.68
CA PRO A 129 5.85 2.04 4.02
C PRO A 129 6.09 2.23 5.52
N ARG A 130 7.08 1.53 6.09
CA ARG A 130 7.45 1.61 7.53
C ARG A 130 6.23 1.52 8.44
N ALA A 131 5.41 0.50 8.22
CA ALA A 131 4.15 0.34 8.92
C ALA A 131 4.34 -0.29 10.31
N LEU A 132 3.59 0.18 11.29
CA LEU A 132 3.42 -0.44 12.59
C LEU A 132 2.08 -1.16 12.62
N VAL A 133 2.12 -2.48 12.45
CA VAL A 133 0.91 -3.30 12.36
C VAL A 133 0.37 -3.55 13.79
N PRO A 134 -0.86 -3.12 14.09
CA PRO A 134 -1.46 -3.31 15.41
C PRO A 134 -1.98 -4.74 15.55
N LEU A 135 -1.33 -5.54 16.37
CA LEU A 135 -1.77 -6.87 16.75
C LEU A 135 -2.56 -6.83 18.06
N ALA A 136 -3.25 -7.94 18.36
CA ALA A 136 -3.97 -8.12 19.63
C ALA A 136 -3.08 -7.82 20.86
N ALA A 137 -3.72 -7.49 21.98
CA ALA A 137 -3.06 -7.11 23.24
C ALA A 137 -2.17 -5.85 23.14
N GLY A 138 -2.41 -4.99 22.14
CA GLY A 138 -1.72 -3.70 22.01
C GLY A 138 -0.28 -3.81 21.47
N VAL A 139 0.11 -4.98 20.97
CA VAL A 139 1.44 -5.19 20.39
C VAL A 139 1.50 -4.55 19.01
N GLN A 140 2.53 -3.74 18.75
CA GLN A 140 2.76 -3.15 17.43
C GLN A 140 4.01 -3.76 16.81
N ILE A 141 3.88 -4.33 15.62
CA ILE A 141 4.98 -4.99 14.92
C ILE A 141 5.42 -4.14 13.71
N PRO A 142 6.69 -3.71 13.65
CA PRO A 142 7.20 -2.96 12.51
C PRO A 142 7.43 -3.86 11.29
N VAL A 143 6.97 -3.41 10.13
CA VAL A 143 7.18 -4.06 8.83
C VAL A 143 7.66 -3.03 7.79
N ASP A 144 8.36 -3.47 6.76
CA ASP A 144 8.96 -2.55 5.79
C ASP A 144 7.91 -1.99 4.81
N MET A 145 7.02 -2.86 4.32
CA MET A 145 5.78 -2.45 3.65
C MET A 145 4.61 -3.27 4.17
N PHE A 146 3.43 -2.66 4.25
CA PHE A 146 2.19 -3.34 4.55
C PHE A 146 1.17 -3.11 3.43
N LEU A 147 0.49 -4.17 2.98
CA LEU A 147 -0.63 -4.06 2.05
C LEU A 147 -1.88 -4.69 2.68
N TRP A 148 -2.99 -3.98 2.60
CA TRP A 148 -4.30 -4.48 2.99
C TRP A 148 -5.16 -4.72 1.77
N LEU A 149 -5.43 -5.99 1.46
CA LEU A 149 -6.15 -6.43 0.26
C LEU A 149 -7.63 -6.78 0.55
N GLY A 150 -8.23 -6.14 1.55
CA GLY A 150 -9.61 -6.37 1.99
C GLY A 150 -9.76 -7.53 2.98
N GLU A 151 -9.32 -8.72 2.60
CA GLU A 151 -9.36 -9.92 3.48
C GLU A 151 -7.97 -10.45 3.83
N THR A 152 -6.95 -9.98 3.11
CA THR A 152 -5.57 -10.43 3.26
C THR A 152 -4.70 -9.26 3.69
N ALA A 153 -4.03 -9.42 4.82
CA ALA A 153 -2.96 -8.55 5.26
C ALA A 153 -1.62 -9.13 4.80
N LEU A 154 -0.83 -8.34 4.09
CA LEU A 154 0.49 -8.72 3.59
C LEU A 154 1.55 -7.83 4.25
N ALA A 155 2.53 -8.45 4.90
CA ALA A 155 3.72 -7.79 5.42
C ALA A 155 4.92 -8.14 4.54
N VAL A 156 5.55 -7.13 3.96
CA VAL A 156 6.83 -7.26 3.26
C VAL A 156 7.95 -6.92 4.23
N LEU A 157 8.94 -7.81 4.27
CA LEU A 157 10.19 -7.64 5.03
C LEU A 157 11.36 -7.70 4.06
N PHE A 158 12.20 -6.67 4.01
CA PHE A 158 13.34 -6.66 3.10
C PHE A 158 14.52 -7.49 3.63
N ASP A 159 15.27 -8.08 2.71
CA ASP A 159 16.50 -8.82 3.00
C ASP A 159 17.73 -8.08 2.43
N PRO A 160 18.82 -7.93 3.19
CA PRO A 160 19.02 -8.40 4.57
C PRO A 160 18.19 -7.62 5.60
N SER A 161 17.68 -8.33 6.63
CA SER A 161 17.03 -7.69 7.77
C SER A 161 18.05 -6.96 8.65
N PRO A 162 17.73 -5.75 9.16
CA PRO A 162 18.57 -5.06 10.14
C PRO A 162 18.46 -5.66 11.56
N LEU A 163 17.53 -6.59 11.79
CA LEU A 163 17.32 -7.23 13.09
C LEU A 163 18.24 -8.44 13.29
N LEU A 164 18.55 -8.73 14.56
CA LEU A 164 19.20 -10.00 14.92
C LEU A 164 18.31 -11.20 14.51
N PRO A 165 18.89 -12.36 14.15
CA PRO A 165 18.13 -13.52 13.66
C PRO A 165 17.01 -14.00 14.59
N SER A 166 17.22 -13.93 15.92
CA SER A 166 16.20 -14.31 16.90
C SER A 166 15.04 -13.32 16.96
N ALA A 167 15.32 -12.02 16.89
CA ALA A 167 14.32 -10.97 16.85
C ALA A 167 13.51 -11.02 15.53
N GLU A 168 14.20 -11.30 14.42
CA GLU A 168 13.59 -11.50 13.11
C GLU A 168 12.61 -12.67 13.12
N ARG A 169 13.03 -13.82 13.66
CA ARG A 169 12.17 -14.99 13.80
C ARG A 169 10.93 -14.69 14.63
N ARG A 170 11.10 -14.05 15.78
CA ARG A 170 9.98 -13.68 16.66
C ARG A 170 9.01 -12.72 15.98
N ARG A 171 9.52 -11.75 15.22
CA ARG A 171 8.70 -10.83 14.40
C ARG A 171 7.82 -11.61 13.42
N GLN A 172 8.41 -12.57 12.69
CA GLN A 172 7.68 -13.39 11.73
C GLN A 172 6.64 -14.30 12.40
N GLU A 173 6.99 -14.91 13.53
CA GLU A 173 6.08 -15.73 14.33
C GLU A 173 4.86 -14.93 14.80
N HIS A 174 5.07 -13.70 15.30
CA HIS A 174 3.96 -12.84 15.73
C HIS A 174 3.04 -12.45 14.55
N LEU A 175 3.61 -12.08 13.40
CA LEU A 175 2.83 -11.74 12.21
C LEU A 175 2.03 -12.94 11.70
N ALA A 176 2.66 -14.11 11.62
CA ALA A 176 2.03 -15.35 11.18
C ALA A 176 0.92 -15.79 12.15
N ALA A 177 1.14 -15.69 13.46
CA ALA A 177 0.13 -16.01 14.48
C ALA A 177 -1.10 -15.10 14.36
N ALA A 178 -0.92 -13.85 13.92
CA ALA A 178 -1.99 -12.91 13.63
C ALA A 178 -2.65 -13.11 12.25
N GLY A 179 -2.26 -14.13 11.47
CA GLY A 179 -2.83 -14.40 10.15
C GLY A 179 -2.33 -13.45 9.05
N ILE A 180 -1.23 -12.72 9.29
CA ILE A 180 -0.63 -11.83 8.30
C ILE A 180 0.30 -12.65 7.41
N VAL A 181 0.12 -12.54 6.10
CA VAL A 181 1.00 -13.18 5.12
C VAL A 181 2.32 -12.43 5.10
N VAL A 182 3.41 -13.12 5.45
CA VAL A 182 4.75 -12.53 5.42
C VAL A 182 5.44 -12.89 4.11
N ARG A 183 6.05 -11.88 3.48
CA ARG A 183 6.90 -12.03 2.29
C ARG A 183 8.25 -11.40 2.54
N ARG A 184 9.31 -12.19 2.38
CA ARG A 184 10.68 -11.68 2.37
C ARG A 184 11.06 -11.35 0.95
N ILE A 185 11.62 -10.16 0.75
CA ILE A 185 11.97 -9.66 -0.57
C ILE A 185 13.43 -9.21 -0.54
N SER A 186 14.26 -9.88 -1.33
CA SER A 186 15.62 -9.45 -1.61
C SER A 186 15.66 -8.48 -2.79
N ALA A 187 16.82 -7.86 -3.04
CA ALA A 187 17.03 -7.07 -4.24
C ALA A 187 16.87 -7.88 -5.54
N ALA A 188 17.21 -9.18 -5.52
CA ALA A 188 17.03 -10.06 -6.68
C ALA A 188 15.55 -10.31 -6.98
N ASP A 189 14.73 -10.46 -5.93
CA ASP A 189 13.28 -10.64 -6.09
C ASP A 189 12.62 -9.41 -6.74
N LEU A 190 13.09 -8.20 -6.43
CA LEU A 190 12.60 -6.96 -7.03
C LEU A 190 12.86 -6.86 -8.54
N SER A 191 13.75 -7.69 -9.07
CA SER A 191 14.01 -7.77 -10.51
C SER A 191 13.10 -8.78 -11.23
N ARG A 192 12.29 -9.54 -10.49
CA ARG A 192 11.37 -10.54 -11.06
C ARG A 192 10.11 -9.86 -11.62
N PRO A 193 9.72 -10.14 -12.89
CA PRO A 193 8.58 -9.50 -13.53
C PRO A 193 7.22 -9.93 -12.95
N ASP A 194 7.15 -11.09 -12.32
CA ASP A 194 5.95 -11.72 -11.75
C ASP A 194 5.72 -11.38 -10.27
N LEU A 195 6.70 -10.75 -9.60
CA LEU A 195 6.66 -10.50 -8.15
C LEU A 195 5.35 -9.84 -7.72
N PHE A 196 4.97 -8.71 -8.32
CA PHE A 196 3.78 -7.98 -7.90
C PHE A 196 2.48 -8.68 -8.30
N ALA A 197 2.49 -9.46 -9.39
CA ALA A 197 1.35 -10.30 -9.71
C ALA A 197 1.10 -11.32 -8.57
N GLU A 198 2.15 -11.95 -8.05
CA GLU A 198 2.08 -12.88 -6.92
C GLU A 198 1.70 -12.21 -5.60
N LEU A 199 2.28 -11.04 -5.30
CA LEU A 199 2.03 -10.32 -4.04
C LEU A 199 0.59 -9.80 -3.93
N LEU A 200 0.06 -9.25 -5.03
CA LEU A 200 -1.25 -8.59 -5.05
C LEU A 200 -2.40 -9.59 -5.19
N GLY A 201 -2.14 -10.76 -5.77
CA GLY A 201 -3.17 -11.76 -6.08
C GLY A 201 -4.27 -11.21 -7.00
N GLU A 202 -5.34 -11.97 -7.19
CA GLU A 202 -6.40 -11.59 -8.12
C GLU A 202 -7.02 -10.22 -7.80
N ARG A 203 -7.37 -9.98 -6.53
CA ARG A 203 -8.04 -8.75 -6.11
C ARG A 203 -7.16 -7.51 -6.28
N GLY A 204 -5.90 -7.60 -5.87
CA GLY A 204 -4.98 -6.47 -5.99
C GLY A 204 -4.57 -6.21 -7.44
N ASN A 205 -4.53 -7.24 -8.31
CA ASN A 205 -4.28 -7.06 -9.74
C ASN A 205 -5.52 -6.60 -10.50
N GLY A 206 -6.74 -6.87 -10.04
CA GLY A 206 -8.01 -6.44 -10.65
C GLY A 206 -8.59 -5.16 -10.05
N PHE A 207 -7.76 -4.28 -9.49
CA PHE A 207 -8.17 -3.17 -8.63
C PHE A 207 -9.18 -2.19 -9.26
N TRP A 208 -9.19 -2.05 -10.59
CA TRP A 208 -10.13 -1.20 -11.33
C TRP A 208 -11.55 -1.77 -11.37
N ARG A 209 -11.73 -3.08 -11.16
CA ARG A 209 -13.02 -3.77 -11.27
C ARG A 209 -13.97 -3.46 -10.10
N ASP A 210 -13.40 -3.14 -8.94
CA ASP A 210 -14.16 -2.94 -7.70
C ASP A 210 -14.38 -1.46 -7.37
N ASN A 211 -13.82 -0.51 -8.15
CA ASN A 211 -13.98 0.92 -7.89
C ASN A 211 -14.92 1.58 -8.89
N VAL A 212 -15.85 2.39 -8.38
CA VAL A 212 -16.85 3.12 -9.17
C VAL A 212 -16.23 4.39 -9.76
N LEU A 213 -15.30 5.05 -9.05
CA LEU A 213 -14.71 6.32 -9.48
C LEU A 213 -13.19 6.40 -9.22
N PRO A 214 -12.36 6.59 -10.26
CA PRO A 214 -10.93 6.74 -10.12
C PRO A 214 -10.55 8.18 -9.76
N ILE A 215 -10.79 8.57 -8.51
CA ILE A 215 -10.46 9.92 -8.00
C ILE A 215 -9.00 9.93 -7.52
N ALA A 216 -8.22 10.93 -7.91
CA ALA A 216 -6.85 11.13 -7.43
C ALA A 216 -6.82 11.48 -5.92
N PRO A 217 -5.80 11.06 -5.16
CA PRO A 217 -5.65 11.45 -3.76
C PRO A 217 -5.61 12.98 -3.60
N GLY A 218 -6.29 13.49 -2.57
CA GLY A 218 -6.37 14.92 -2.28
C GLY A 218 -7.46 15.68 -3.05
N ALA A 219 -8.19 15.06 -3.97
CA ALA A 219 -9.39 15.65 -4.55
C ALA A 219 -10.59 15.51 -3.57
N PRO A 220 -11.51 16.50 -3.51
CA PRO A 220 -12.71 16.38 -2.69
C PRO A 220 -13.52 15.16 -3.13
N ARG A 221 -13.86 14.24 -2.21
CA ARG A 221 -14.82 13.19 -2.54
C ARG A 221 -16.17 13.83 -2.81
N LEU A 222 -16.72 13.55 -3.99
CA LEU A 222 -18.13 13.84 -4.25
C LEU A 222 -18.97 13.03 -3.26
N PRO A 223 -20.07 13.59 -2.73
CA PRO A 223 -20.95 12.87 -1.81
C PRO A 223 -21.41 11.57 -2.47
N SER A 224 -21.53 10.50 -1.67
CA SER A 224 -22.12 9.24 -2.12
C SER A 224 -23.56 9.49 -2.57
N PHE A 225 -23.83 9.26 -3.85
CA PHE A 225 -25.16 9.30 -4.47
C PHE A 225 -25.72 7.89 -4.65
#